data_AF-A0A832FLP9-F1
#
_entry.id   AF-A0A832FLP9-F1
#
_cell.length_a   1.000
_cell.length_b   1.000
_cell.length_c   1.000
_cell.angle_alpha   90.00
_cell.angle_beta   90.00
_cell.angle_gamma   90.00
#
_symmetry.space_group_name_H-M   'P 1'
#
loop_
_entity.id
_entity.type
_entity.pdbx_description
1 polymer ?
#
loop_
_entity_poly.entity_id
_entity_poly.type
_entity_poly.pdbx_seq_one_letter_code
_entity_poly.pdbx_strand_id
1 'polypeptide(L)'
;MSSRLAVQSPVVIVPSSSATVIERNAAALMAAELRARYGLQVHICDHEQVCEASLRVQLGVQGRDPLPLAEMAAPTLSPEGLHIAVASQSAVTTVYVLGGGPRGVLYGVDEVLDRLQRSGDGTLDLTPVVQEPDNILRGATFVGHSDLFAPPGSAEAEAK
;
A
#
# COMPACT_ATOMS: atom_id res chain seq x y z
N MET A 1 4.60 12.11 -22.16
CA MET A 1 3.45 12.89 -21.65
C MET A 1 3.56 12.87 -20.13
N SER A 2 3.59 14.03 -19.47
CA SER A 2 3.73 14.09 -18.01
C SER A 2 2.36 13.80 -17.38
N SER A 3 2.16 12.60 -16.86
CA SER A 3 0.88 12.15 -16.28
C SER A 3 0.88 12.43 -14.77
N ARG A 4 0.64 13.69 -14.40
CA ARG A 4 0.44 14.11 -13.01
C ARG A 4 -1.03 14.44 -12.75
N LEU A 5 -1.53 14.08 -11.57
CA LEU A 5 -2.90 14.36 -11.14
C LEU A 5 -2.89 15.15 -9.84
N ALA A 6 -3.53 16.31 -9.82
CA ALA A 6 -3.81 16.99 -8.56
C ALA A 6 -4.84 16.17 -7.78
N VAL A 7 -4.46 15.63 -6.61
CA VAL A 7 -5.38 14.83 -5.81
C VAL A 7 -6.36 15.75 -5.11
N GLN A 8 -7.64 15.54 -5.39
CA GLN A 8 -8.74 16.31 -4.84
C GLN A 8 -9.64 15.41 -4.01
N SER A 9 -10.47 16.04 -3.18
CA SER A 9 -11.51 15.35 -2.45
C SER A 9 -12.77 15.20 -3.30
N PRO A 10 -13.55 14.12 -3.11
CA PRO A 10 -13.25 12.97 -2.25
C PRO A 10 -12.33 11.92 -2.92
N VAL A 11 -11.52 11.24 -2.10
CA VAL A 11 -10.74 10.06 -2.49
C VAL A 11 -11.43 8.81 -1.98
N VAL A 12 -11.56 7.80 -2.82
CA VAL A 12 -12.16 6.51 -2.44
C VAL A 12 -11.12 5.41 -2.56
N ILE A 13 -10.90 4.68 -1.47
CA ILE A 13 -10.03 3.51 -1.44
C ILE A 13 -10.93 2.27 -1.40
N VAL A 14 -10.73 1.35 -2.34
CA VAL A 14 -11.51 0.13 -2.48
C VAL A 14 -10.56 -1.06 -2.35
N PRO A 15 -10.46 -1.68 -1.17
CA PRO A 15 -9.81 -2.96 -1.04
C PRO A 15 -10.57 -4.03 -1.85
N SER A 16 -9.85 -5.03 -2.32
CA SER A 16 -10.41 -6.23 -2.91
C SER A 16 -11.44 -6.88 -1.97
N SER A 17 -12.46 -7.51 -2.55
CA SER A 17 -13.51 -8.20 -1.79
C SER A 17 -12.95 -9.34 -0.93
N SER A 18 -11.86 -9.97 -1.38
CA SER A 18 -11.10 -11.00 -0.65
C SER A 18 -9.92 -10.46 0.16
N ALA A 19 -9.84 -9.13 0.37
CA ALA A 19 -8.74 -8.48 1.08
C ALA A 19 -8.53 -9.05 2.49
N THR A 20 -7.29 -9.48 2.76
CA THR A 20 -6.84 -9.90 4.09
C THR A 20 -6.69 -8.71 5.04
N VAL A 21 -6.42 -8.99 6.31
CA VAL A 21 -6.12 -7.97 7.34
C VAL A 21 -4.99 -7.04 6.90
N ILE A 22 -3.98 -7.54 6.20
CA ILE A 22 -2.84 -6.74 5.73
C ILE A 22 -3.29 -5.70 4.70
N GLU A 23 -4.09 -6.11 3.71
CA GLU A 23 -4.60 -5.23 2.65
C GLU A 23 -5.56 -4.18 3.22
N ARG A 24 -6.42 -4.57 4.17
CA ARG A 24 -7.32 -3.63 4.87
C ARG A 24 -6.54 -2.64 5.73
N ASN A 25 -5.49 -3.09 6.41
CA ASN A 25 -4.60 -2.19 7.16
C ASN A 25 -3.85 -1.24 6.23
N ALA A 26 -3.41 -1.69 5.05
CA ALA A 26 -2.79 -0.83 4.05
C ALA A 26 -3.76 0.28 3.58
N ALA A 27 -5.03 -0.07 3.33
CA ALA A 27 -6.07 0.91 3.01
C ALA A 27 -6.29 1.93 4.15
N ALA A 28 -6.34 1.45 5.40
CA ALA A 28 -6.50 2.30 6.56
C ALA A 28 -5.32 3.26 6.75
N LEU A 29 -4.09 2.78 6.56
CA LEU A 29 -2.86 3.59 6.62
C LEU A 29 -2.89 4.69 5.54
N MET A 30 -3.21 4.32 4.30
CA MET A 30 -3.34 5.29 3.22
C MET A 30 -4.39 6.36 3.53
N ALA A 31 -5.57 5.94 4.00
CA ALA A 31 -6.64 6.86 4.35
C ALA A 31 -6.24 7.80 5.50
N ALA A 32 -5.56 7.28 6.52
CA ALA A 32 -5.06 8.07 7.63
C ALA A 32 -4.06 9.13 7.15
N GLU A 33 -3.12 8.73 6.28
CA GLU A 33 -2.09 9.63 5.78
C GLU A 33 -2.64 10.72 4.87
N LEU A 34 -3.53 10.35 3.94
CA LEU A 34 -4.20 11.29 3.05
C LEU A 34 -5.03 12.33 3.81
N ARG A 35 -5.70 11.91 4.89
CA ARG A 35 -6.44 12.83 5.78
C ARG A 35 -5.48 13.73 6.57
N ALA A 36 -4.49 13.14 7.23
CA ALA A 36 -3.62 13.84 8.17
C ALA A 36 -2.69 14.85 7.47
N ARG A 37 -2.09 14.48 6.34
CA ARG A 37 -1.10 15.31 5.65
C ARG A 37 -1.71 16.24 4.61
N TYR A 38 -2.75 15.80 3.92
CA TYR A 38 -3.30 16.52 2.77
C TYR A 38 -4.70 17.08 3.01
N GLY A 39 -5.30 16.84 4.19
CA GLY A 39 -6.62 17.35 4.54
C GLY A 39 -7.75 16.80 3.66
N LEU A 40 -7.54 15.66 3.00
CA LEU A 40 -8.49 15.12 2.03
C LEU A 40 -9.65 14.40 2.72
N GLN A 41 -10.85 14.50 2.14
CA GLN A 41 -11.96 13.63 2.48
C GLN A 41 -11.71 12.26 1.84
N VAL A 42 -11.47 11.24 2.68
CA VAL A 42 -11.18 9.88 2.21
C VAL A 42 -12.21 8.91 2.73
N HIS A 43 -12.72 8.04 1.86
CA HIS A 43 -13.64 6.95 2.18
C HIS A 43 -13.00 5.61 1.85
N ILE A 44 -13.26 4.60 2.68
CA ILE A 44 -12.90 3.20 2.38
C ILE A 44 -14.20 2.46 2.12
N CYS A 45 -14.32 1.82 0.96
CA CYS A 45 -15.54 1.14 0.53
C CYS A 45 -15.24 -0.33 0.21
N ASP A 46 -16.13 -1.24 0.62
CA ASP A 46 -15.98 -2.67 0.37
C ASP A 46 -16.39 -3.08 -1.05
N HIS A 47 -16.99 -2.19 -1.83
CA HIS A 47 -17.47 -2.46 -3.19
C HIS A 47 -17.41 -1.17 -4.02
N GLU A 48 -17.34 -1.31 -5.35
CA GLU A 48 -17.31 -0.19 -6.31
C GLU A 48 -18.58 0.68 -6.34
N GLN A 49 -19.56 0.45 -5.47
CA GLN A 49 -20.80 1.21 -5.47
C GLN A 49 -20.55 2.69 -5.13
N VAL A 50 -20.67 3.49 -6.21
CA VAL A 50 -21.11 4.90 -6.32
C VAL A 50 -20.76 5.78 -5.13
N CYS A 51 -19.48 5.86 -4.81
CA CYS A 51 -18.95 7.04 -4.15
C CYS A 51 -18.43 7.94 -5.25
N GLU A 52 -18.98 9.15 -5.37
CA GLU A 52 -18.34 10.19 -6.18
C GLU A 52 -16.90 10.33 -5.68
N ALA A 53 -15.95 10.37 -6.61
CA ALA A 53 -14.53 10.42 -6.31
C ALA A 53 -13.79 11.10 -7.44
N SER A 54 -12.90 12.04 -7.13
CA SER A 54 -11.92 12.53 -8.09
C SER A 54 -10.79 11.52 -8.31
N LEU A 55 -10.49 10.73 -7.28
CA LEU A 55 -9.50 9.66 -7.32
C LEU A 55 -10.07 8.39 -6.66
N ARG A 56 -9.98 7.28 -7.38
CA ARG A 56 -10.21 5.94 -6.84
C ARG A 56 -8.89 5.20 -6.71
N VAL A 57 -8.68 4.51 -5.60
CA VAL A 57 -7.53 3.64 -5.39
C VAL A 57 -8.03 2.23 -5.13
N GLN A 58 -7.81 1.32 -6.08
CA GLN A 58 -8.22 -0.07 -5.98
C GLN A 58 -7.03 -0.91 -5.51
N LEU A 59 -7.17 -1.60 -4.38
CA LEU A 59 -6.12 -2.44 -3.82
C LEU A 59 -6.46 -3.92 -4.00
N GLY A 60 -5.49 -4.77 -4.30
CA GLY A 60 -5.72 -6.22 -4.30
C GLY A 60 -4.50 -7.06 -4.65
N VAL A 61 -4.65 -8.37 -4.46
CA VAL A 61 -3.61 -9.35 -4.82
C VAL A 61 -3.95 -9.96 -6.18
N GLN A 62 -2.94 -10.03 -7.05
CA GLN A 62 -3.06 -10.59 -8.39
C GLN A 62 -3.63 -12.01 -8.34
N GLY A 63 -4.68 -12.27 -9.11
CA GLY A 63 -5.30 -13.58 -9.26
C GLY A 63 -6.22 -14.01 -8.11
N ARG A 64 -6.48 -13.14 -7.13
CA ARG A 64 -7.49 -13.42 -6.09
C ARG A 64 -8.87 -12.88 -6.42
N ASP A 65 -8.94 -11.70 -7.04
CA ASP A 65 -10.19 -11.06 -7.44
C ASP A 65 -10.10 -10.63 -8.91
N PRO A 66 -11.22 -10.63 -9.66
CA PRO A 66 -11.25 -10.12 -11.02
C PRO A 66 -11.08 -8.60 -11.03
N LEU A 67 -9.84 -8.11 -11.10
CA LEU A 67 -9.57 -6.68 -11.24
C LEU A 67 -9.50 -6.33 -12.73
N PRO A 68 -10.44 -5.51 -13.25
CA PRO A 68 -10.88 -5.59 -14.64
C PRO A 68 -9.87 -5.12 -15.70
N LEU A 69 -8.88 -4.29 -15.36
CA LEU A 69 -7.93 -3.72 -16.34
C LEU A 69 -6.46 -3.93 -15.98
N ALA A 70 -6.11 -3.82 -14.71
CA ALA A 70 -4.71 -3.86 -14.30
C ALA A 70 -4.13 -5.28 -14.33
N GLU A 71 -4.93 -6.33 -14.08
CA GLU A 71 -4.44 -7.71 -14.13
C GLU A 71 -4.16 -8.20 -15.56
N MET A 72 -4.95 -7.75 -16.54
CA MET A 72 -4.84 -8.23 -17.93
C MET A 72 -3.51 -7.85 -18.61
N ALA A 73 -2.84 -6.80 -18.12
CA ALA A 73 -1.56 -6.33 -18.65
C ALA A 73 -0.40 -6.50 -17.65
N ALA A 74 -0.65 -7.06 -16.46
CA ALA A 74 0.37 -7.23 -15.43
C ALA A 74 1.24 -8.46 -15.70
N PRO A 75 2.57 -8.38 -15.55
CA PRO A 75 3.40 -9.57 -15.44
C PRO A 75 3.03 -10.36 -14.19
N THR A 76 3.34 -11.66 -14.14
CA THR A 76 3.22 -12.46 -12.92
C THR A 76 4.18 -11.90 -11.87
N LEU A 77 3.65 -11.51 -10.71
CA LEU A 77 4.42 -10.91 -9.63
C LEU A 77 4.91 -11.96 -8.63
N SER A 78 6.09 -11.74 -8.03
CA SER A 78 6.47 -12.50 -6.83
C SER A 78 5.60 -12.10 -5.62
N PRO A 79 5.58 -12.88 -4.51
CA PRO A 79 4.73 -12.57 -3.35
C PRO A 79 4.95 -11.19 -2.69
N GLU A 80 6.10 -10.57 -2.96
CA GLU A 80 6.45 -9.21 -2.52
C GLU A 80 6.51 -8.19 -3.67
N GLY A 81 6.35 -8.65 -4.92
CA GLY A 81 6.26 -7.78 -6.08
C GLY A 81 4.98 -6.94 -6.06
N LEU A 82 5.06 -5.76 -6.68
CA LEU A 82 3.94 -4.84 -6.83
C LEU A 82 3.83 -4.33 -8.27
N HIS A 83 2.61 -3.98 -8.65
CA HIS A 83 2.29 -3.31 -9.89
C HIS A 83 1.29 -2.18 -9.63
N ILE A 84 1.68 -0.96 -9.97
CA ILE A 84 0.81 0.21 -9.98
C ILE A 84 0.44 0.49 -11.44
N ALA A 85 -0.86 0.43 -11.72
CA ALA A 85 -1.43 0.77 -13.02
C ALA A 85 -2.47 1.87 -12.86
N VAL A 86 -2.71 2.62 -13.93
CA VAL A 86 -3.66 3.73 -13.91
C VAL A 86 -4.61 3.60 -15.08
N ALA A 87 -5.91 3.70 -14.80
CA ALA A 87 -6.92 3.87 -15.82
C ALA A 87 -7.76 5.10 -15.51
N SER A 88 -7.94 5.96 -16.51
CA SER A 88 -8.88 7.06 -16.42
C SER A 88 -10.11 6.69 -17.24
N GLN A 89 -11.25 6.57 -16.58
CA GLN A 89 -12.55 6.40 -17.24
C GLN A 89 -13.41 7.61 -16.86
N SER A 90 -13.81 8.38 -17.87
CA SER A 90 -14.59 9.61 -17.67
C SER A 90 -13.88 10.61 -16.73
N ALA A 91 -14.56 11.12 -15.71
CA ALA A 91 -14.04 12.12 -14.78
C ALA A 91 -13.27 11.53 -13.58
N VAL A 92 -13.14 10.20 -13.49
CA VAL A 92 -12.50 9.52 -12.36
C VAL A 92 -11.21 8.85 -12.82
N THR A 93 -10.11 9.20 -12.17
CA THR A 93 -8.86 8.45 -12.29
C THR A 93 -8.85 7.31 -11.28
N THR A 94 -8.64 6.09 -11.75
CA THR A 94 -8.45 4.90 -10.91
C THR A 94 -7.00 4.48 -10.93
N VAL A 95 -6.39 4.44 -9.74
CA VAL A 95 -5.07 3.88 -9.49
C VAL A 95 -5.27 2.48 -8.96
N TYR A 96 -4.76 1.49 -9.67
CA TYR A 96 -4.74 0.10 -9.25
C TYR A 96 -3.41 -0.19 -8.58
N VAL A 97 -3.46 -0.70 -7.36
CA VAL A 97 -2.30 -1.19 -6.61
C VAL A 97 -2.45 -2.69 -6.46
N LEU A 98 -1.69 -3.43 -7.27
CA LEU A 98 -1.69 -4.88 -7.30
C LEU A 98 -0.43 -5.41 -6.62
N GLY A 99 -0.58 -6.30 -5.65
CA GLY A 99 0.55 -7.06 -5.11
C GLY A 99 0.54 -8.49 -5.66
N GLY A 100 1.71 -9.12 -5.82
CA GLY A 100 1.77 -10.58 -5.97
C GLY A 100 1.45 -11.33 -4.67
N GLY A 101 1.32 -10.60 -3.56
CA GLY A 101 0.80 -11.04 -2.27
C GLY A 101 0.44 -9.86 -1.38
N PRO A 102 -0.09 -10.09 -0.15
CA PRO A 102 -0.55 -9.00 0.72
C PRO A 102 0.53 -7.97 1.08
N ARG A 103 1.80 -8.41 1.16
CA ARG A 103 2.94 -7.49 1.40
C ARG A 103 3.25 -6.62 0.18
N GLY A 104 3.12 -7.15 -1.04
CA GLY A 104 3.24 -6.36 -2.26
C GLY A 104 2.20 -5.23 -2.32
N VAL A 105 0.98 -5.46 -1.84
CA VAL A 105 -0.05 -4.41 -1.74
C VAL A 105 0.37 -3.31 -0.76
N LEU A 106 0.91 -3.69 0.40
CA LEU A 106 1.42 -2.73 1.39
C LEU A 106 2.55 -1.86 0.79
N TYR A 107 3.50 -2.47 0.09
CA TYR A 107 4.58 -1.73 -0.58
C TYR A 107 4.04 -0.82 -1.70
N GLY A 108 3.03 -1.26 -2.43
CA GLY A 108 2.40 -0.44 -3.45
C GLY A 108 1.67 0.79 -2.89
N VAL A 109 1.02 0.64 -1.73
CA VAL A 109 0.43 1.78 -1.00
C VAL A 109 1.52 2.76 -0.56
N ASP A 110 2.63 2.24 0.00
CA ASP A 110 3.76 3.05 0.41
C ASP A 110 4.36 3.84 -0.76
N GLU A 111 4.56 3.21 -1.92
CA GLU A 111 5.05 3.88 -3.13
C GLU A 111 4.10 5.00 -3.61
N VAL A 112 2.78 4.81 -3.53
CA VAL A 112 1.82 5.88 -3.88
C VAL A 112 1.94 7.07 -2.92
N LEU A 113 2.07 6.81 -1.62
CA LEU A 113 2.26 7.87 -0.63
C LEU A 113 3.61 8.57 -0.79
N ASP A 114 4.68 7.83 -1.07
CA ASP A 114 6.01 8.39 -1.32
C ASP A 114 6.02 9.31 -2.54
N ARG A 115 5.30 8.96 -3.62
CA ARG A 115 5.12 9.85 -4.79
C ARG A 115 4.42 11.15 -4.44
N LEU A 116 3.36 11.08 -3.63
CA LEU A 116 2.66 12.28 -3.13
C LEU A 116 3.54 13.11 -2.21
N GLN A 117 4.42 12.48 -1.44
CA GLN A 117 5.35 13.17 -0.57
C GLN A 117 6.45 13.85 -1.37
N ARG A 118 6.99 13.19 -2.40
CA ARG A 118 8.02 13.74 -3.30
C ARG A 118 7.53 14.92 -4.12
N SER A 119 6.25 14.98 -4.48
CA SER A 119 5.69 16.14 -5.19
C SER A 119 5.53 17.35 -4.27
N GLY A 120 5.13 17.14 -3.02
CA GLY A 120 4.99 18.18 -1.99
C GLY A 120 3.82 19.15 -2.19
N ASP A 121 3.18 19.15 -3.36
CA ASP A 121 2.05 19.99 -3.73
C ASP A 121 0.72 19.22 -3.80
N GLY A 122 0.71 17.95 -3.40
CA GLY A 122 -0.46 17.07 -3.47
C GLY A 122 -0.74 16.53 -4.88
N THR A 123 0.21 16.66 -5.81
CA THR A 123 0.11 16.00 -7.11
C THR A 123 0.64 14.57 -7.06
N LEU A 124 -0.11 13.63 -7.63
CA LEU A 124 0.29 12.23 -7.77
C LEU A 124 0.93 12.00 -9.14
N ASP A 125 2.12 11.40 -9.15
CA ASP A 125 2.73 10.86 -10.37
C ASP A 125 2.07 9.52 -10.75
N LEU A 126 1.37 9.51 -11.89
CA LEU A 126 0.61 8.38 -12.40
C LEU A 126 1.46 7.43 -13.25
N THR A 127 2.78 7.57 -13.29
CA THR A 127 3.66 6.69 -14.07
C THR A 127 3.48 5.23 -13.61
N PRO A 128 3.06 4.30 -14.51
CA PRO A 128 2.93 2.90 -14.13
C PRO A 128 4.25 2.33 -13.65
N VAL A 129 4.22 1.46 -12.63
CA VAL A 129 5.42 0.81 -12.08
C VAL A 129 5.15 -0.65 -11.86
N VAL A 130 6.08 -1.48 -12.30
CA VAL A 130 6.22 -2.87 -11.85
C VAL A 130 7.52 -2.94 -11.08
N GLN A 131 7.47 -3.45 -9.86
CA GLN A 131 8.65 -3.60 -9.03
C GLN A 131 8.68 -5.00 -8.42
N GLU A 132 9.83 -5.65 -8.56
CA GLU A 132 10.13 -6.94 -7.95
C GLU A 132 11.17 -6.76 -6.84
N PRO A 133 11.08 -7.52 -5.74
CA PRO A 133 12.18 -7.64 -4.79
C PRO A 133 13.43 -8.25 -5.44
N ASP A 134 14.58 -7.59 -5.32
CA ASP A 134 15.88 -8.24 -5.61
C ASP A 134 16.16 -9.41 -4.64
N ASN A 135 15.53 -9.39 -3.46
CA ASN A 135 15.65 -10.46 -2.47
C ASN A 135 14.32 -10.61 -1.68
N ILE A 136 13.84 -11.84 -1.59
CA ILE A 136 12.53 -12.20 -1.00
C ILE A 136 12.52 -12.23 0.53
N LEU A 137 13.68 -12.09 1.17
CA LEU A 137 13.80 -11.92 2.61
C LEU A 137 14.65 -10.68 2.89
N ARG A 138 13.99 -9.63 3.37
CA ARG A 138 14.63 -8.37 3.74
C ARG A 138 14.25 -8.02 5.17
N GLY A 139 15.25 -7.83 6.02
CA GLY A 139 15.11 -7.45 7.41
C GLY A 139 16.32 -6.63 7.86
N ALA A 140 16.09 -5.69 8.78
CA ALA A 140 17.18 -5.00 9.44
C ALA A 140 17.81 -5.91 10.51
N THR A 141 19.05 -5.61 10.91
CA THR A 141 19.69 -6.21 12.07
C THR A 141 18.73 -6.17 13.27
N PHE A 142 18.54 -7.32 13.93
CA PHE A 142 17.75 -7.42 15.14
C PHE A 142 18.25 -6.42 16.19
N VAL A 143 17.43 -5.44 16.55
CA VAL A 143 17.70 -4.57 17.71
C VAL A 143 17.30 -5.35 18.95
N GLY A 144 18.14 -6.30 19.35
CA GLY A 144 18.01 -6.99 20.62
C GLY A 144 18.38 -6.05 21.75
N HIS A 145 17.40 -5.69 22.58
CA HIS A 145 17.74 -5.32 23.96
C HIS A 145 18.16 -6.62 24.67
N SER A 146 19.45 -6.74 24.92
CA SER A 146 20.12 -7.89 25.54
C SER A 146 19.59 -8.25 26.94
N ASP A 147 18.73 -7.41 27.52
CA ASP A 147 18.28 -7.53 28.92
C ASP A 147 17.04 -8.43 29.09
N LEU A 148 16.40 -8.89 28.01
CA LEU A 148 15.19 -9.72 28.08
C LEU A 148 15.43 -11.23 28.22
N PHE A 149 16.69 -11.68 28.17
CA PHE A 149 17.07 -13.10 28.27
C PHE A 149 18.04 -13.41 29.42
N ALA A 150 18.10 -12.56 30.45
CA ALA A 150 18.75 -12.98 31.69
C ALA A 150 17.89 -14.10 32.32
N PRO A 151 18.39 -15.34 32.47
CA PRO A 151 17.69 -16.35 33.25
C PRO A 151 17.55 -15.85 34.69
N PRO A 152 16.39 -16.01 35.34
CA PRO A 152 16.25 -15.63 36.74
C PRO A 152 17.07 -16.60 37.59
N GLY A 153 18.15 -16.11 38.22
CA GLY A 153 18.80 -16.82 39.33
C GLY A 153 20.31 -17.02 39.28
N SER A 154 21.09 -15.97 39.05
CA SER A 154 22.52 -15.96 39.43
C SER A 154 22.85 -14.78 40.35
N ALA A 155 22.06 -14.64 41.41
CA ALA A 155 22.52 -14.01 42.63
C ALA A 155 22.89 -15.12 43.62
N GLU A 156 24.01 -14.94 44.33
CA GLU A 156 24.53 -15.76 45.43
C GLU A 156 25.47 -16.92 45.04
N ALA A 157 26.77 -16.60 44.92
CA ALA A 157 27.85 -17.46 45.44
C ALA A 157 29.16 -16.66 45.55
N GLU A 158 29.23 -15.69 46.47
CA GLU A 158 30.51 -15.26 47.06
C GLU A 158 30.33 -15.15 48.58
N ALA A 159 30.73 -16.20 49.29
CA ALA A 159 31.31 -16.12 50.64
C ALA A 159 31.69 -17.53 51.13
N LYS A 160 32.94 -17.93 50.90
CA LYS A 160 33.84 -18.47 51.93
C LYS A 160 35.26 -18.70 51.42
#